data_AF-A0A936MRQ2-F1
#
_entry.id   AF-A0A936MRQ2-F1
#
_cell.length_a   1.000
_cell.length_b   1.000
_cell.length_c   1.000
_cell.angle_alpha   90.00
_cell.angle_beta   90.00
_cell.angle_gamma   90.00
#
_symmetry.space_group_name_H-M   'P 1'
#
loop_
_entity.id
_entity.type
_entity.pdbx_description
1 polymer ?
#
loop_
_entity_poly.entity_id
_entity_poly.type
_entity_poly.pdbx_seq_one_letter_code
_entity_poly.pdbx_strand_id
1 'polypeptide(L)'
;MRLFNVRYFVVQTEATKARVASLPGVRLVSPPGEWELYAFDDPAPGHAVVPSFAPVLTFATFSVKPRPDDSLDFVRLGEEMFAAGRLDVPLVSSPCREIDTCADWNRFRTALLIDLRYRDRTHALATIERFTRDRHLVLVASDDPLVTDLVALARERQTIHIVERSAAPESSRAARLVWTRDMVKRLLDVIDAIRERVQDGPIVTSATIEGDFVRVELDRDPDRAFPLWIRQTYFPNWTTPSGEPVYMATPTFQLVFATSRDIELRFSRSRAEWAGRLASLIGLLVIAVVFRSSHN
;
A
#
# COMPACT_ATOMS: atom_id res chain seq x y z
N MET A 1 -2.30 -5.61 14.39
CA MET A 1 -3.74 -5.58 14.75
C MET A 1 -4.30 -4.16 14.88
N ARG A 2 -3.70 -3.26 15.69
CA ARG A 2 -4.15 -1.85 15.80
C ARG A 2 -4.30 -1.14 14.45
N LEU A 3 -3.36 -1.35 13.52
CA LEU A 3 -3.40 -0.83 12.15
C LEU A 3 -4.70 -1.22 11.39
N PHE A 4 -5.29 -2.38 11.69
CA PHE A 4 -6.51 -2.89 11.06
C PHE A 4 -7.80 -2.53 11.81
N ASN A 5 -7.71 -1.57 12.75
CA ASN A 5 -8.84 -1.12 13.56
C ASN A 5 -9.44 -2.23 14.44
N VAL A 6 -8.66 -3.29 14.73
CA VAL A 6 -9.08 -4.40 15.58
C VAL A 6 -8.98 -3.96 17.04
N ARG A 7 -10.12 -3.93 17.74
CA ARG A 7 -10.20 -3.65 19.18
C ARG A 7 -10.09 -4.91 20.03
N TYR A 8 -10.70 -5.99 19.57
CA TYR A 8 -10.76 -7.27 20.27
C TYR A 8 -10.18 -8.37 19.40
N PHE A 9 -9.45 -9.30 19.99
CA PHE A 9 -8.89 -10.46 19.28
C PHE A 9 -8.83 -11.67 20.20
N VAL A 10 -8.88 -12.85 19.59
CA VAL A 10 -8.89 -14.12 20.32
C VAL A 10 -7.55 -14.84 20.12
N VAL A 11 -7.05 -15.44 21.19
CA VAL A 11 -5.80 -16.20 21.23
C VAL A 11 -6.06 -17.60 21.76
N GLN A 12 -5.46 -18.61 21.13
CA GLN A 12 -5.65 -20.02 21.52
C GLN A 12 -4.41 -20.64 22.18
N THR A 13 -3.22 -20.41 21.62
CA THR A 13 -2.03 -21.15 22.05
C THR A 13 -1.39 -20.52 23.29
N GLU A 14 -0.93 -21.35 24.23
CA GLU A 14 -0.28 -20.90 25.47
C GLU A 14 0.92 -19.97 25.22
N ALA A 15 1.73 -20.28 24.21
CA ALA A 15 2.85 -19.43 23.82
C ALA A 15 2.40 -18.03 23.38
N THR A 16 1.29 -17.92 22.64
CA THR A 16 0.75 -16.62 22.23
C THR A 16 0.05 -15.90 23.38
N LYS A 17 -0.66 -16.62 24.28
CA LYS A 17 -1.26 -16.03 25.48
C LYS A 17 -0.21 -15.37 26.37
N ALA A 18 0.86 -16.09 26.69
CA ALA A 18 1.98 -15.57 27.47
C ALA A 18 2.62 -14.32 26.82
N ARG A 19 2.81 -14.36 25.50
CA ARG A 19 3.35 -13.21 24.75
C ARG A 19 2.41 -12.01 24.81
N VAL A 20 1.12 -12.21 24.54
CA VAL A 20 0.10 -11.16 24.50
C VAL A 20 -0.10 -10.52 25.88
N ALA A 21 -0.11 -11.32 26.94
CA ALA A 21 -0.25 -10.83 28.31
C ALA A 21 0.92 -9.92 28.76
N SER A 22 2.08 -10.02 28.11
CA SER A 22 3.23 -9.13 28.35
C SER A 22 3.23 -7.84 27.53
N LEU A 23 2.31 -7.69 26.57
CA LEU A 23 2.25 -6.51 25.72
C LEU A 23 1.62 -5.34 26.49
N PRO A 24 2.23 -4.14 26.43
CA PRO A 24 1.62 -2.95 27.02
C PRO A 24 0.33 -2.58 26.29
N GLY A 25 -0.67 -2.09 27.05
CA GLY A 25 -1.95 -1.63 26.50
C GLY A 25 -2.85 -2.75 25.98
N VAL A 26 -2.65 -3.98 26.46
CA VAL A 26 -3.48 -5.14 26.17
C VAL A 26 -3.98 -5.75 27.48
N ARG A 27 -5.26 -6.06 27.56
CA ARG A 27 -5.87 -6.71 28.72
C ARG A 27 -6.69 -7.93 28.34
N LEU A 28 -6.65 -8.95 29.19
CA LEU A 28 -7.54 -10.09 29.12
C LEU A 28 -8.98 -9.65 29.48
N VAL A 29 -9.96 -10.09 28.69
CA VAL A 29 -11.37 -9.74 28.83
C VAL A 29 -12.22 -10.97 29.18
N SER A 30 -11.86 -12.15 28.67
CA SER A 30 -12.53 -13.40 29.02
C SER A 30 -11.92 -14.04 30.27
N PRO A 31 -12.62 -14.98 30.91
CA PRO A 31 -11.97 -15.94 31.81
C PRO A 31 -10.85 -16.72 31.09
N PRO A 32 -9.84 -17.23 31.83
CA PRO A 32 -8.84 -18.14 31.28
C PRO A 32 -9.48 -19.41 30.71
N GLY A 33 -8.96 -19.91 29.59
CA GLY A 33 -9.51 -21.08 28.91
C GLY A 33 -8.76 -21.43 27.63
N GLU A 34 -9.30 -22.34 26.83
CA GLU A 34 -8.69 -22.73 25.55
C GLU A 34 -8.56 -21.51 24.62
N TRP A 35 -9.61 -20.70 24.54
CA TRP A 35 -9.67 -19.45 23.78
C TRP A 35 -9.81 -18.27 24.72
N GLU A 36 -8.88 -17.33 24.63
CA GLU A 36 -8.87 -16.12 25.46
C GLU A 36 -9.08 -14.87 24.61
N LEU A 37 -10.04 -14.04 25.03
CA LEU A 37 -10.37 -12.76 24.41
C LEU A 37 -9.53 -11.65 25.04
N TYR A 38 -8.77 -10.94 24.21
CA TYR A 38 -7.99 -9.77 24.60
C TYR A 38 -8.54 -8.50 23.96
N ALA A 39 -8.34 -7.36 24.64
CA ALA A 39 -8.66 -6.03 24.13
C ALA A 39 -7.45 -5.11 24.20
N PHE A 40 -7.34 -4.19 23.24
CA PHE A 40 -6.47 -3.03 23.38
C PHE A 40 -7.14 -1.97 24.27
N ASP A 41 -6.36 -1.35 25.17
CA ASP A 41 -6.87 -0.32 26.08
C ASP A 41 -7.20 0.98 25.35
N ASP A 42 -6.33 1.39 24.44
CA ASP A 42 -6.56 2.55 23.59
C ASP A 42 -7.67 2.26 22.56
N PRO A 43 -8.54 3.24 22.27
CA PRO A 43 -9.42 3.16 21.12
C PRO A 43 -8.61 2.97 19.84
N ALA A 44 -9.18 2.23 18.90
CA ALA A 44 -8.55 2.03 17.61
C ALA A 44 -8.43 3.38 16.88
N PRO A 45 -7.34 3.66 16.15
CA PRO A 45 -6.95 5.02 15.74
C PRO A 45 -7.81 5.67 14.65
N GLY A 46 -9.10 5.30 14.49
CA GLY A 46 -10.03 5.87 13.51
C GLY A 46 -9.73 5.52 12.06
N HIS A 47 -10.66 5.70 11.13
CA HIS A 47 -10.51 5.14 9.77
C HIS A 47 -9.42 5.79 8.89
N ALA A 48 -8.77 6.86 9.34
CA ALA A 48 -7.63 7.47 8.68
C ALA A 48 -6.58 7.90 9.71
N VAL A 49 -5.30 7.83 9.33
CA VAL A 49 -4.17 8.23 10.17
C VAL A 49 -3.09 8.90 9.33
N VAL A 50 -2.27 9.72 9.97
CA VAL A 50 -1.00 10.18 9.38
C VAL A 50 0.02 9.05 9.51
N PRO A 51 0.68 8.59 8.44
CA PRO A 51 1.74 7.59 8.56
C PRO A 51 2.93 8.17 9.33
N SER A 52 3.58 7.35 10.17
CA SER A 52 4.72 7.82 10.98
C SER A 52 5.94 8.22 10.14
N PHE A 53 6.08 7.59 8.97
CA PHE A 53 7.16 7.84 8.02
C PHE A 53 6.62 8.12 6.63
N ALA A 54 7.40 8.86 5.84
CA ALA A 54 7.04 9.25 4.49
C ALA A 54 6.81 8.00 3.62
N PRO A 55 5.74 7.98 2.81
CA PRO A 55 5.45 6.84 1.95
C PRO A 55 6.50 6.69 0.83
N VAL A 56 6.65 5.45 0.34
CA VAL A 56 7.60 5.10 -0.73
C VAL A 56 6.86 4.81 -2.03
N LEU A 57 7.11 5.60 -3.08
CA LEU A 57 6.56 5.33 -4.41
C LEU A 57 7.21 4.09 -5.00
N THR A 58 6.43 3.04 -5.24
CA THR A 58 6.94 1.72 -5.60
C THR A 58 6.53 1.36 -7.03
N PHE A 59 7.53 1.21 -7.90
CA PHE A 59 7.40 0.69 -9.25
C PHE A 59 7.69 -0.81 -9.21
N ALA A 60 6.61 -1.58 -9.02
CA ALA A 60 6.62 -3.02 -9.07
C ALA A 60 5.38 -3.48 -9.83
N THR A 61 5.45 -4.66 -10.45
CA THR A 61 4.25 -5.27 -11.03
C THR A 61 3.21 -5.51 -9.93
N PHE A 62 1.92 -5.45 -10.27
CA PHE A 62 0.84 -5.87 -9.39
C PHE A 62 0.26 -7.20 -9.90
N SER A 63 0.26 -8.25 -9.06
CA SER A 63 -0.32 -9.54 -9.40
C SER A 63 -0.93 -10.24 -8.19
N VAL A 64 -2.12 -10.80 -8.38
CA VAL A 64 -2.83 -11.65 -7.41
C VAL A 64 -3.06 -13.08 -7.92
N LYS A 65 -2.52 -13.41 -9.10
CA LYS A 65 -2.66 -14.72 -9.76
C LYS A 65 -1.73 -15.77 -9.11
N PRO A 66 -1.81 -17.06 -9.48
CA PRO A 66 -0.81 -18.04 -9.06
C PRO A 66 0.57 -17.55 -9.47
N ARG A 67 1.40 -17.31 -8.45
CA ARG A 67 2.73 -16.74 -8.57
C ARG A 67 3.73 -17.88 -8.38
N PRO A 68 4.73 -18.05 -9.27
CA PRO A 68 5.86 -18.88 -8.89
C PRO A 68 6.51 -18.25 -7.64
N ASP A 69 6.98 -19.08 -6.71
CA ASP A 69 7.52 -18.64 -5.40
C ASP A 69 8.67 -17.62 -5.53
N ASP A 70 9.23 -17.51 -6.72
CA ASP A 70 10.37 -16.70 -7.06
C ASP A 70 10.04 -15.29 -7.57
N SER A 71 8.79 -14.83 -7.65
CA SER A 71 8.48 -13.46 -8.14
C SER A 71 8.34 -12.42 -7.02
N LEU A 72 8.98 -11.25 -7.14
CA LEU A 72 8.68 -10.08 -6.29
C LEU A 72 7.81 -9.07 -7.02
N ASP A 73 6.54 -9.05 -6.64
CA ASP A 73 5.57 -8.03 -7.01
C ASP A 73 5.18 -7.20 -5.79
N PHE A 74 4.38 -6.15 -6.02
CA PHE A 74 3.94 -5.24 -4.96
C PHE A 74 3.19 -5.97 -3.83
N VAL A 75 2.36 -6.97 -4.17
CA VAL A 75 1.56 -7.72 -3.19
C VAL A 75 2.49 -8.59 -2.33
N ARG A 76 3.43 -9.30 -2.96
CA ARG A 76 4.40 -10.14 -2.25
C ARG A 76 5.28 -9.33 -1.32
N LEU A 77 5.73 -8.16 -1.75
CA LEU A 77 6.50 -7.26 -0.90
C LEU A 77 5.68 -6.81 0.31
N GLY A 78 4.40 -6.49 0.12
CA GLY A 78 3.47 -6.18 1.21
C GLY A 78 3.26 -7.35 2.19
N GLU A 79 3.16 -8.58 1.68
CA GLU A 79 3.06 -9.80 2.51
C GLU A 79 4.31 -10.01 3.37
N GLU A 80 5.51 -9.84 2.79
CA GLU A 80 6.78 -9.98 3.52
C GLU A 80 6.97 -8.85 4.56
N MET A 81 6.58 -7.61 4.25
CA MET A 81 6.55 -6.52 5.23
C MET A 81 5.60 -6.81 6.39
N PHE A 82 4.41 -7.34 6.09
CA PHE A 82 3.44 -7.73 7.10
C PHE A 82 4.01 -8.85 7.99
N ALA A 83 4.62 -9.88 7.39
CA ALA A 83 5.27 -10.97 8.10
C ALA A 83 6.44 -10.50 8.98
N ALA A 84 7.19 -9.50 8.52
CA ALA A 84 8.29 -8.87 9.25
C ALA A 84 7.84 -7.83 10.30
N GLY A 85 6.55 -7.48 10.35
CA GLY A 85 6.02 -6.43 11.24
C GLY A 85 6.46 -5.01 10.88
N ARG A 86 6.93 -4.78 9.64
CA ARG A 86 7.43 -3.48 9.15
C ARG A 86 6.34 -2.75 8.36
N LEU A 87 5.37 -2.17 9.06
CA LEU A 87 4.19 -1.50 8.46
C LEU A 87 4.10 -0.01 8.82
N ASP A 88 5.19 0.57 9.32
CA ASP A 88 5.30 1.99 9.69
C ASP A 88 5.66 2.89 8.49
N VAL A 89 6.27 2.31 7.45
CA VAL A 89 6.53 2.94 6.14
C VAL A 89 5.57 2.36 5.09
N PRO A 90 4.55 3.10 4.62
CA PRO A 90 3.67 2.62 3.57
C PRO A 90 4.42 2.55 2.24
N LEU A 91 4.43 1.37 1.60
CA LEU A 91 4.80 1.28 0.19
C LEU A 91 3.58 1.57 -0.65
N VAL A 92 3.73 2.40 -1.67
CA VAL A 92 2.64 2.89 -2.48
C VAL A 92 2.82 2.42 -3.90
N SER A 93 1.86 1.65 -4.41
CA SER A 93 1.92 1.20 -5.81
C SER A 93 1.82 2.41 -6.72
N SER A 94 2.82 2.59 -7.58
CA SER A 94 2.77 3.61 -8.63
C SER A 94 1.54 3.37 -9.52
N PRO A 95 0.70 4.40 -9.78
CA PRO A 95 -0.39 4.28 -10.74
C PRO A 95 0.15 4.29 -12.19
N CYS A 96 1.37 4.77 -12.38
CA CYS A 96 2.04 4.85 -13.67
C CYS A 96 2.82 3.58 -13.93
N ARG A 97 2.61 3.01 -15.13
CA ARG A 97 3.36 1.85 -15.60
C ARG A 97 4.79 2.18 -16.02
N GLU A 98 5.01 3.40 -16.52
CA GLU A 98 6.28 3.82 -17.08
C GLU A 98 6.88 4.95 -16.22
N ILE A 99 8.17 4.84 -15.92
CA ILE A 99 8.92 5.73 -15.02
C ILE A 99 8.95 7.16 -15.57
N ASP A 100 9.15 7.31 -16.88
CA ASP A 100 9.34 8.57 -17.60
C ASP A 100 8.04 9.34 -17.89
N THR A 101 6.88 8.74 -17.61
CA THR A 101 5.57 9.40 -17.76
C THR A 101 4.85 9.63 -16.43
N CYS A 102 5.45 9.20 -15.32
CA CYS A 102 4.86 9.34 -14.00
C CYS A 102 4.89 10.80 -13.51
N ALA A 103 3.73 11.36 -13.18
CA ALA A 103 3.64 12.72 -12.64
C ALA A 103 3.88 12.77 -11.12
N ASP A 104 3.87 11.63 -10.45
CA ASP A 104 3.79 11.56 -9.00
C ASP A 104 5.13 11.67 -8.27
N TRP A 105 6.26 11.62 -8.98
CA TRP A 105 7.61 11.70 -8.39
C TRP A 105 7.74 12.81 -7.33
N ASN A 106 7.14 13.97 -7.60
CA ASN A 106 7.28 15.15 -6.74
C ASN A 106 6.53 15.03 -5.39
N ARG A 107 5.61 14.07 -5.24
CA ARG A 107 4.83 13.84 -4.00
C ARG A 107 5.56 12.96 -2.99
N PHE A 108 6.57 12.22 -3.43
CA PHE A 108 7.26 11.22 -2.61
C PHE A 108 8.70 11.62 -2.32
N ARG A 109 9.18 11.32 -1.11
CA ARG A 109 10.59 11.50 -0.71
C ARG A 109 11.47 10.33 -1.09
N THR A 110 10.86 9.17 -1.26
CA THR A 110 11.56 7.93 -1.59
C THR A 110 10.82 7.21 -2.70
N ALA A 111 11.57 6.66 -3.66
CA ALA A 111 11.05 5.76 -4.67
C ALA A 111 11.78 4.41 -4.63
N LEU A 112 11.06 3.34 -4.96
CA LEU A 112 11.55 1.97 -5.04
C LEU A 112 11.30 1.44 -6.46
N LEU A 113 12.37 1.05 -7.16
CA LEU A 113 12.32 0.49 -8.50
C LEU A 113 12.65 -1.01 -8.46
N ILE A 114 11.63 -1.84 -8.73
CA ILE A 114 11.74 -3.29 -8.87
C ILE A 114 11.51 -3.71 -10.32
N ASP A 115 10.45 -3.18 -10.96
CA ASP A 115 10.13 -3.36 -12.37
C ASP A 115 10.41 -2.05 -13.11
N LEU A 116 11.37 -2.08 -14.04
CA LEU A 116 11.78 -0.91 -14.82
C LEU A 116 11.06 -0.95 -16.16
N ARG A 117 10.14 -0.02 -16.36
CA ARG A 117 9.49 0.21 -17.65
C ARG A 117 9.58 1.69 -17.98
N TYR A 118 9.93 1.99 -19.22
CA TYR A 118 10.07 3.34 -19.72
C TYR A 118 9.87 3.34 -21.23
N ARG A 119 9.41 4.46 -21.80
CA ARG A 119 9.33 4.63 -23.26
C ARG A 119 10.65 5.12 -23.83
N ASP A 120 11.27 6.07 -23.14
CA ASP A 120 12.54 6.67 -23.51
C ASP A 120 13.53 6.57 -22.35
N ARG A 121 14.62 5.83 -22.56
CA ARG A 121 15.68 5.63 -21.55
C ARG A 121 16.31 6.95 -21.12
N THR A 122 16.55 7.87 -22.05
CA THR A 122 17.17 9.17 -21.77
C THR A 122 16.26 10.00 -20.89
N HIS A 123 14.96 10.01 -21.19
CA HIS A 123 13.99 10.74 -20.40
C HIS A 123 13.76 10.10 -19.01
N ALA A 124 13.76 8.76 -18.94
CA ALA A 124 13.71 8.03 -17.68
C ALA A 124 14.91 8.35 -16.78
N LEU A 125 16.12 8.32 -17.34
CA LEU A 125 17.34 8.67 -16.64
C LEU A 125 17.29 10.12 -16.15
N ALA A 126 16.92 11.08 -17.00
CA ALA A 126 16.79 12.50 -16.62
C ALA A 126 15.75 12.71 -15.50
N THR A 127 14.64 11.96 -15.53
CA THR A 127 13.61 12.00 -14.49
C THR A 127 14.14 11.52 -13.15
N ILE A 128 14.81 10.36 -13.13
CA ILE A 128 15.41 9.79 -11.92
C ILE A 128 16.56 10.65 -11.43
N GLU A 129 17.38 11.19 -12.34
CA GLU A 129 18.47 12.09 -12.00
C GLU A 129 17.93 13.36 -11.32
N ARG A 130 16.86 13.97 -11.85
CA ARG A 130 16.23 15.13 -11.19
C ARG A 130 15.68 14.77 -9.81
N PHE A 131 15.00 13.63 -9.69
CA PHE A 131 14.43 13.16 -8.43
C PHE A 131 15.52 12.92 -7.38
N THR A 132 16.60 12.24 -7.75
CA THR A 132 17.69 11.84 -6.83
C THR A 132 18.61 12.99 -6.40
N ARG A 133 18.32 14.24 -6.76
CA ARG A 133 19.11 15.39 -6.27
C ARG A 133 18.97 15.60 -4.77
N ASP A 134 17.76 15.40 -4.25
CA ASP A 134 17.39 15.65 -2.85
C ASP A 134 16.51 14.54 -2.26
N ARG A 135 16.28 13.44 -2.99
CA ARG A 135 15.34 12.37 -2.62
C ARG A 135 15.95 11.00 -2.83
N HIS A 136 15.50 10.03 -2.07
CA HIS A 136 16.09 8.71 -2.07
C HIS A 136 15.50 7.79 -3.14
N LEU A 137 16.37 7.06 -3.84
CA LEU A 137 16.00 5.99 -4.76
C LEU A 137 16.54 4.67 -4.23
N VAL A 138 15.67 3.69 -4.06
CA VAL A 138 16.07 2.30 -3.84
C VAL A 138 15.89 1.56 -5.15
N LEU A 139 17.00 1.03 -5.68
CA LEU A 139 17.05 0.37 -6.97
C LEU A 139 17.44 -1.10 -6.77
N VAL A 140 16.64 -2.03 -7.27
CA VAL A 140 17.07 -3.42 -7.33
C VAL A 140 17.90 -3.64 -8.60
N ALA A 141 19.12 -4.16 -8.43
CA ALA A 141 20.05 -4.43 -9.53
C ALA A 141 19.40 -5.34 -10.59
N SER A 142 19.68 -5.11 -11.87
CA SER A 142 19.20 -5.95 -12.98
C SER A 142 20.06 -5.72 -14.22
N ASP A 143 19.88 -6.56 -15.24
CA ASP A 143 20.58 -6.42 -16.53
C ASP A 143 19.99 -5.32 -17.43
N ASP A 144 19.01 -4.54 -16.95
CA ASP A 144 18.42 -3.44 -17.72
C ASP A 144 19.46 -2.32 -17.97
N PRO A 145 19.61 -1.81 -19.21
CA PRO A 145 20.57 -0.74 -19.52
C PRO A 145 20.40 0.54 -18.70
N LEU A 146 19.18 0.87 -18.25
CA LEU A 146 18.94 2.00 -17.37
C LEU A 146 19.57 1.76 -15.98
N VAL A 147 19.58 0.52 -15.48
CA VAL A 147 20.26 0.20 -14.22
C VAL A 147 21.75 0.45 -14.32
N THR A 148 22.39 0.09 -15.42
CA THR A 148 23.82 0.38 -15.63
C THR A 148 24.13 1.88 -15.50
N ASP A 149 23.30 2.74 -16.10
CA ASP A 149 23.46 4.21 -15.97
C ASP A 149 23.24 4.68 -14.53
N LEU A 150 22.22 4.13 -13.86
CA LEU A 150 21.90 4.47 -12.48
C LEU A 150 22.96 3.98 -11.49
N VAL A 151 23.62 2.85 -11.76
CA VAL A 151 24.74 2.34 -10.97
C VAL A 151 25.96 3.26 -11.11
N ALA A 152 26.23 3.76 -12.33
CA ALA A 152 27.26 4.78 -12.51
C ALA A 152 26.92 6.05 -11.73
N LEU A 153 25.67 6.53 -11.83
CA LEU A 153 25.19 7.71 -11.11
C LEU A 153 25.25 7.55 -9.58
N ALA A 154 24.98 6.34 -9.06
CA ALA A 154 25.03 6.04 -7.64
C ALA A 154 26.43 6.22 -7.03
N ARG A 155 27.50 6.13 -7.83
CA ARG A 155 28.87 6.41 -7.37
C ARG A 155 29.07 7.89 -7.00
N GLU A 156 28.27 8.76 -7.60
CA GLU A 156 28.30 10.21 -7.39
C GLU A 156 27.20 10.68 -6.44
N ARG A 157 26.18 9.85 -6.19
CA ARG A 157 24.97 10.22 -5.44
C ARG A 157 24.66 9.24 -4.32
N GLN A 158 24.85 9.71 -3.08
CA GLN A 158 24.48 8.97 -1.86
C GLN A 158 22.98 8.74 -1.68
N THR A 159 22.15 9.41 -2.48
CA THR A 159 20.70 9.25 -2.48
C THR A 159 20.23 8.00 -3.24
N ILE A 160 21.11 7.34 -4.01
CA ILE A 160 20.79 6.14 -4.76
C ILE A 160 21.35 4.91 -4.03
N HIS A 161 20.45 4.01 -3.65
CA HIS A 161 20.73 2.81 -2.87
C HIS A 161 20.48 1.58 -3.73
N ILE A 162 21.53 0.82 -4.01
CA ILE A 162 21.44 -0.37 -4.86
C ILE A 162 21.30 -1.61 -3.98
N VAL A 163 20.30 -2.44 -4.28
CA VAL A 163 20.11 -3.75 -3.66
C VAL A 163 20.46 -4.83 -4.67
N GLU A 164 21.56 -5.52 -4.41
CA GLU A 164 22.05 -6.60 -5.26
C GLU A 164 21.10 -7.81 -5.25
N ARG A 165 20.89 -8.35 -6.45
CA ARG A 165 20.14 -9.60 -6.63
C ARG A 165 21.00 -10.78 -6.23
N SER A 166 20.42 -11.73 -5.49
CA SER A 166 21.09 -13.00 -5.20
C SER A 166 21.18 -13.84 -6.47
N ALA A 167 22.34 -14.47 -6.72
CA ALA A 167 22.50 -15.42 -7.82
C ALA A 167 21.49 -16.58 -7.66
N ALA A 168 20.85 -16.97 -8.76
CA ALA A 168 19.97 -18.15 -8.76
C ALA A 168 20.81 -19.42 -8.51
N PRO A 169 20.29 -20.42 -7.78
CA PRO A 169 20.96 -21.71 -7.65
C PRO A 169 21.16 -22.37 -9.02
N GLU A 170 22.33 -22.98 -9.27
CA GLU A 170 22.68 -23.65 -10.54
C GLU A 170 21.66 -24.70 -11.00
N SER A 171 20.87 -25.25 -10.06
CA SER A 171 19.84 -26.26 -10.34
C SER A 171 18.56 -25.73 -10.98
N SER A 172 18.40 -24.40 -11.12
CA SER A 172 17.20 -23.84 -11.76
C SER A 172 17.33 -23.92 -13.28
N ARG A 173 16.59 -24.84 -13.90
CA ARG A 173 16.59 -25.13 -15.35
C ARG A 173 16.13 -23.96 -16.25
N ALA A 174 15.77 -22.83 -15.65
CA ALA A 174 15.65 -21.56 -16.34
C ALA A 174 16.47 -20.55 -15.54
N ALA A 175 17.26 -19.72 -16.22
CA ALA A 175 17.93 -18.54 -15.67
C ALA A 175 16.90 -17.46 -15.26
N ARG A 176 15.93 -17.84 -14.42
CA ARG A 176 14.94 -16.97 -13.80
C ARG A 176 15.52 -16.56 -12.45
N LEU A 177 15.72 -15.26 -12.31
CA LEU A 177 16.20 -14.63 -11.09
C LEU A 177 15.26 -14.97 -9.94
N VAL A 178 15.81 -15.56 -8.88
CA VAL A 178 15.04 -16.03 -7.72
C VAL A 178 15.01 -14.95 -6.65
N TRP A 179 13.80 -14.51 -6.27
CA TRP A 179 13.65 -13.63 -5.13
C TRP A 179 13.76 -14.40 -3.81
N THR A 180 14.78 -14.08 -3.01
CA THR A 180 15.04 -14.72 -1.71
C THR A 180 14.54 -13.86 -0.55
N ARG A 181 14.16 -14.50 0.56
CA ARG A 181 13.80 -13.78 1.80
C ARG A 181 14.93 -12.86 2.28
N ASP A 182 16.18 -13.27 2.11
CA ASP A 182 17.34 -12.44 2.48
C ASP A 182 17.43 -11.18 1.63
N MET A 183 17.12 -11.26 0.34
CA MET A 183 17.08 -10.08 -0.52
C MET A 183 15.95 -9.14 -0.13
N VAL A 184 14.74 -9.66 0.14
CA VAL A 184 13.63 -8.83 0.62
C VAL A 184 13.99 -8.17 1.96
N LYS A 185 14.63 -8.91 2.87
CA LYS A 185 15.13 -8.36 4.12
C LYS A 185 16.11 -7.20 3.89
N ARG A 186 17.12 -7.38 3.02
CA ARG A 186 18.06 -6.30 2.67
C ARG A 186 17.35 -5.07 2.09
N LEU A 187 16.36 -5.30 1.22
CA LEU A 187 15.54 -4.22 0.66
C LEU A 187 14.83 -3.42 1.76
N LEU A 188 14.17 -4.11 2.69
CA LEU A 188 13.48 -3.48 3.80
C LEU A 188 14.45 -2.81 4.77
N ASP A 189 15.63 -3.38 5.01
CA ASP A 189 16.68 -2.77 5.85
C ASP A 189 17.17 -1.43 5.26
N VAL A 190 17.32 -1.34 3.93
CA VAL A 190 17.66 -0.08 3.25
C VAL A 190 16.54 0.95 3.43
N ILE A 191 15.27 0.55 3.24
CA ILE A 191 14.11 1.44 3.44
C ILE A 191 14.07 1.96 4.88
N ASP A 192 14.32 1.09 5.87
CA ASP A 192 14.36 1.48 7.28
C ASP A 192 15.51 2.42 7.62
N ALA A 193 16.64 2.31 6.93
CA ALA A 193 17.80 3.18 7.13
C ALA A 193 17.58 4.61 6.59
N ILE A 194 16.75 4.76 5.55
CA ILE A 194 16.54 6.03 4.83
C ILE A 194 15.18 6.66 5.08
N ARG A 195 14.31 6.02 5.88
CA ARG A 195 12.96 6.52 6.14
C ARG A 195 12.99 7.88 6.85
N GLU A 196 12.15 8.79 6.36
CA GLU A 196 11.99 10.12 6.94
C GLU A 196 10.70 10.18 7.74
N ARG A 197 10.73 10.78 8.94
CA ARG A 197 9.51 11.00 9.72
C ARG A 197 8.62 12.02 9.03
N VAL A 198 7.32 11.76 9.01
CA VAL A 198 6.35 12.81 8.67
C VAL A 198 6.26 13.74 9.88
N GLN A 199 6.66 15.00 9.70
CA GLN A 199 6.69 16.04 10.74
C GLN A 199 5.85 17.24 10.34
N ASP A 200 5.47 18.04 11.35
CA ASP A 200 4.82 19.35 11.23
C ASP A 200 3.54 19.37 10.39
N GLY A 201 2.83 18.25 10.38
CA GLY A 201 1.58 18.06 9.67
C GLY A 201 0.33 18.45 10.45
N PRO A 202 -0.82 18.48 9.78
CA PRO A 202 -2.11 18.44 10.45
C PRO A 202 -2.37 17.10 11.14
N ILE A 203 -3.29 17.11 12.10
CA ILE A 203 -3.76 15.93 12.85
C ILE A 203 -5.16 15.56 12.37
N VAL A 204 -5.41 14.26 12.22
CA VAL A 204 -6.75 13.74 11.92
C VAL A 204 -7.65 13.90 13.16
N THR A 205 -8.71 14.69 13.03
CA THR A 205 -9.68 14.93 14.11
C THR A 205 -10.87 14.00 13.99
N SER A 206 -11.31 13.69 12.76
CA SER A 206 -12.39 12.75 12.49
C SER A 206 -12.12 11.98 11.19
N ALA A 207 -12.60 10.73 11.13
CA ALA A 207 -12.52 9.90 9.94
C ALA A 207 -13.70 8.93 9.90
N THR A 208 -14.60 9.15 8.96
CA THR A 208 -15.86 8.40 8.82
C THR A 208 -15.89 7.72 7.46
N ILE A 209 -16.34 6.47 7.43
CA ILE A 209 -16.60 5.70 6.22
C ILE A 209 -18.08 5.33 6.22
N GLU A 210 -18.81 5.79 5.21
CA GLU A 210 -20.24 5.53 5.04
C GLU A 210 -20.52 5.11 3.60
N GLY A 211 -20.76 3.81 3.39
CA GLY A 211 -21.16 3.29 2.07
C GLY A 211 -20.18 3.64 0.95
N ASP A 212 -20.54 4.65 0.17
CA ASP A 212 -19.81 5.19 -0.99
C ASP A 212 -19.03 6.48 -0.71
N PHE A 213 -18.89 6.88 0.56
CA PHE A 213 -18.14 8.08 0.96
C PHE A 213 -17.13 7.79 2.07
N VAL A 214 -15.96 8.44 1.96
CA VAL A 214 -15.01 8.59 3.07
C VAL A 214 -14.84 10.08 3.32
N ARG A 215 -15.01 10.51 4.58
CA ARG A 215 -14.73 11.87 5.02
C ARG A 215 -13.65 11.86 6.07
N VAL A 216 -12.61 12.65 5.88
CA VAL A 216 -11.55 12.86 6.86
C VAL A 216 -11.45 14.35 7.13
N GLU A 217 -11.45 14.72 8.40
CA GLU A 217 -11.27 16.10 8.82
C GLU A 217 -9.93 16.23 9.55
N LEU A 218 -9.25 17.32 9.23
CA LEU A 218 -8.00 17.73 9.83
C LEU A 218 -8.23 18.93 10.74
N ASP A 219 -7.34 19.12 11.70
CA ASP A 219 -7.34 20.29 12.59
C ASP A 219 -7.04 21.61 11.84
N ARG A 220 -6.27 21.55 10.75
CA ARG A 220 -5.91 22.70 9.90
C ARG A 220 -5.66 22.30 8.45
N ASP A 221 -5.64 23.30 7.56
CA ASP A 221 -5.20 23.09 6.18
C ASP A 221 -3.70 22.73 6.16
N PRO A 222 -3.30 21.75 5.33
CA PRO A 222 -1.90 21.41 5.17
C PRO A 222 -1.18 22.46 4.31
N ASP A 223 0.02 22.88 4.73
CA ASP A 223 0.85 23.85 3.99
C ASP A 223 1.36 23.31 2.64
N ARG A 224 1.38 21.98 2.50
CA ARG A 224 1.77 21.23 1.30
C ARG A 224 1.00 19.92 1.24
N ALA A 225 0.93 19.29 0.07
CA ALA A 225 0.35 17.96 -0.10
C ALA A 225 0.84 16.99 1.00
N PHE A 226 -0.09 16.48 1.81
CA PHE A 226 0.23 15.79 3.06
C PHE A 226 -0.32 14.36 3.09
N PRO A 227 0.49 13.32 3.37
CA PRO A 227 0.05 11.93 3.24
C PRO A 227 -0.96 11.57 4.33
N LEU A 228 -2.12 11.06 3.91
CA LEU A 228 -3.12 10.46 4.79
C LEU A 228 -3.36 9.01 4.39
N TRP A 229 -3.26 8.15 5.38
CA TRP A 229 -3.41 6.71 5.23
C TRP A 229 -4.80 6.29 5.70
N ILE A 230 -5.68 6.00 4.76
CA ILE A 230 -7.05 5.57 5.00
C ILE A 230 -7.05 4.06 5.18
N ARG A 231 -7.39 3.62 6.39
CA ARG A 231 -7.28 2.25 6.90
C ARG A 231 -8.46 1.38 6.47
N GLN A 232 -8.78 1.46 5.19
CA GLN A 232 -9.77 0.65 4.48
C GLN A 232 -9.09 0.05 3.26
N THR A 233 -9.46 -1.18 2.90
CA THR A 233 -9.01 -1.83 1.67
C THR A 233 -9.20 -0.93 0.45
N TYR A 234 -8.16 -0.83 -0.36
CA TYR A 234 -8.15 -0.07 -1.60
C TYR A 234 -9.10 -0.66 -2.64
N PHE A 235 -9.75 0.25 -3.37
CA PHE A 235 -10.50 -0.07 -4.57
C PHE A 235 -10.24 1.01 -5.62
N PRO A 236 -10.00 0.66 -6.89
CA PRO A 236 -9.61 1.63 -7.92
C PRO A 236 -10.70 2.64 -8.28
N ASN A 237 -11.93 2.43 -7.82
CA ASN A 237 -13.05 3.34 -8.12
C ASN A 237 -13.21 4.46 -7.08
N TRP A 238 -12.39 4.49 -6.04
CA TRP A 238 -12.36 5.63 -5.12
C TRP A 238 -11.70 6.82 -5.80
N THR A 239 -12.36 7.97 -5.73
CA THR A 239 -11.88 9.22 -6.35
C THR A 239 -12.07 10.38 -5.40
N THR A 240 -11.18 11.35 -5.45
CA THR A 240 -11.38 12.67 -4.83
C THR A 240 -12.21 13.55 -5.77
N PRO A 241 -13.03 14.49 -5.26
CA PRO A 241 -13.73 15.48 -6.09
C PRO A 241 -12.78 16.35 -6.93
N SER A 242 -11.55 16.59 -6.45
CA SER A 242 -10.52 17.36 -7.15
C SER A 242 -9.80 16.59 -8.25
N GLY A 243 -10.05 15.28 -8.40
CA GLY A 243 -9.34 14.42 -9.35
C GLY A 243 -7.93 14.02 -8.91
N GLU A 244 -7.54 14.36 -7.68
CA GLU A 244 -6.33 13.88 -7.02
C GLU A 244 -6.35 12.34 -6.90
N PRO A 245 -5.21 11.67 -7.17
CA PRO A 245 -5.12 10.22 -7.16
C PRO A 245 -5.32 9.62 -5.76
N VAL A 246 -6.03 8.50 -5.74
CA VAL A 246 -6.10 7.58 -4.58
C VAL A 246 -5.16 6.43 -4.87
N TYR A 247 -4.18 6.23 -3.99
CA TYR A 247 -3.15 5.22 -4.20
C TYR A 247 -3.45 3.96 -3.40
N MET A 248 -3.03 2.81 -3.93
CA MET A 248 -2.92 1.58 -3.15
C MET A 248 -1.63 1.62 -2.33
N ALA A 249 -1.74 1.47 -1.02
CA ALA A 249 -0.61 1.41 -0.09
C ALA A 249 -0.59 0.08 0.68
N THR A 250 0.57 -0.49 0.97
CA THR A 250 0.69 -1.71 1.79
C THR A 250 0.05 -1.49 3.16
N PRO A 251 -0.67 -2.48 3.74
CA PRO A 251 -0.90 -3.83 3.26
C PRO A 251 -2.19 -3.95 2.41
N THR A 252 -2.42 -3.07 1.44
CA THR A 252 -3.63 -2.87 0.58
C THR A 252 -4.65 -1.85 1.09
N PHE A 253 -4.22 -0.90 1.92
CA PHE A 253 -4.99 0.28 2.28
C PHE A 253 -4.92 1.37 1.21
N GLN A 254 -5.61 2.48 1.45
CA GLN A 254 -5.63 3.64 0.56
C GLN A 254 -4.73 4.74 1.11
N LEU A 255 -3.93 5.35 0.25
CA LEU A 255 -3.21 6.58 0.59
C LEU A 255 -3.72 7.71 -0.30
N VAL A 256 -3.90 8.88 0.29
CA VAL A 256 -4.18 10.14 -0.44
C VAL A 256 -3.22 11.21 0.05
N PHE A 257 -3.03 12.26 -0.75
CA PHE A 257 -2.34 13.46 -0.30
C PHE A 257 -3.38 14.56 -0.09
N ALA A 258 -3.59 14.94 1.17
CA ALA A 258 -4.46 16.03 1.54
C ALA A 258 -3.87 17.37 1.10
N THR A 259 -4.70 18.20 0.47
CA THR A 259 -4.40 19.59 0.09
C THR A 259 -5.33 20.59 0.78
N SER A 260 -6.30 20.09 1.54
CA SER A 260 -7.28 20.85 2.33
C SER A 260 -7.56 20.12 3.64
N ARG A 261 -8.10 20.83 4.62
CA ARG A 261 -8.50 20.28 5.92
C ARG A 261 -9.63 19.26 5.83
N ASP A 262 -10.51 19.45 4.85
CA ASP A 262 -11.67 18.61 4.59
C ASP A 262 -11.33 17.71 3.39
N ILE A 263 -11.22 16.40 3.62
CA ILE A 263 -10.91 15.42 2.58
C ILE A 263 -12.16 14.56 2.37
N GLU A 264 -12.55 14.42 1.10
CA GLU A 264 -13.66 13.59 0.68
C GLU A 264 -13.22 12.61 -0.39
N LEU A 265 -13.55 11.33 -0.21
CA LEU A 265 -13.50 10.34 -1.26
C LEU A 265 -14.90 9.86 -1.60
N ARG A 266 -15.15 9.68 -2.89
CA ARG A 266 -16.39 9.11 -3.42
C ARG A 266 -16.08 7.81 -4.15
N PHE A 267 -16.88 6.79 -3.88
CA PHE A 267 -16.82 5.54 -4.61
C PHE A 267 -17.67 5.65 -5.87
N SER A 268 -17.02 5.53 -7.03
CA SER A 268 -17.72 5.46 -8.30
C SER A 268 -18.16 4.02 -8.59
N ARG A 269 -19.45 3.81 -8.82
CA ARG A 269 -19.94 2.48 -9.22
C ARG A 269 -19.56 2.19 -10.66
N SER A 270 -19.11 0.97 -10.92
CA SER A 270 -18.73 0.57 -12.27
C SER A 270 -19.96 0.47 -13.20
N ARG A 271 -19.75 0.65 -14.52
CA ARG A 271 -20.81 0.42 -15.51
C ARG A 271 -21.37 -1.01 -15.46
N ALA A 272 -20.54 -1.98 -15.11
CA ALA A 272 -20.92 -3.38 -14.95
C ALA A 272 -21.90 -3.58 -13.78
N GLU A 273 -21.70 -2.89 -12.65
CA GLU A 273 -22.65 -2.92 -11.54
C GLU A 273 -24.01 -2.35 -11.94
N TRP A 274 -24.04 -1.25 -12.71
CA TRP A 274 -25.28 -0.69 -13.24
C TRP A 274 -26.01 -1.67 -14.16
N ALA A 275 -25.28 -2.33 -15.07
CA ALA A 275 -25.85 -3.36 -15.94
C ALA A 275 -26.41 -4.55 -15.14
N GLY A 276 -25.68 -5.01 -14.12
CA GLY A 276 -26.13 -6.08 -13.22
C GLY A 276 -27.43 -5.72 -12.50
N ARG A 277 -27.55 -4.49 -11.98
CA ARG A 277 -28.79 -4.02 -11.33
C ARG A 277 -29.97 -3.98 -12.29
N LEU A 278 -29.75 -3.52 -13.52
CA LEU A 278 -30.79 -3.53 -14.55
C LEU A 278 -31.23 -4.97 -14.87
N ALA A 279 -30.27 -5.89 -15.01
CA ALA A 279 -30.57 -7.31 -15.22
C ALA A 279 -31.36 -7.92 -14.06
N SER A 280 -31.02 -7.59 -12.80
CA SER A 280 -31.78 -8.03 -11.63
C SER A 280 -33.21 -7.48 -11.62
N LEU A 281 -33.40 -6.21 -11.99
CA LEU A 281 -34.73 -5.61 -12.11
C LEU A 281 -35.56 -6.31 -13.20
N ILE A 282 -34.97 -6.58 -14.36
CA ILE A 282 -35.62 -7.34 -15.44
C ILE A 282 -36.00 -8.74 -14.95
N GLY A 283 -35.11 -9.43 -14.24
CA GLY A 283 -35.39 -10.75 -13.65
C GLY A 283 -36.58 -10.72 -12.69
N LEU A 284 -36.65 -9.73 -11.79
CA LEU A 284 -37.78 -9.54 -10.89
C LEU A 284 -39.09 -9.28 -11.65
N LEU A 285 -39.05 -8.48 -12.71
CA LEU A 285 -40.22 -8.22 -13.56
C LEU A 285 -40.71 -9.50 -14.25
N VAL A 286 -39.79 -10.32 -14.79
CA VAL A 286 -40.14 -11.62 -15.39
C VAL A 286 -40.81 -12.53 -14.37
N ILE A 287 -40.25 -12.65 -13.15
CA ILE A 287 -40.85 -13.44 -12.07
C ILE A 287 -42.25 -12.93 -11.72
N ALA A 288 -42.43 -11.62 -11.59
CA ALA A 288 -43.73 -11.02 -11.28
C ALA A 288 -44.78 -11.29 -12.37
N VAL A 289 -44.39 -11.22 -13.64
CA VAL A 289 -45.27 -11.54 -14.79
C VAL A 289 -45.67 -13.01 -14.78
N VAL A 290 -44.71 -13.93 -14.60
CA VAL A 290 -44.98 -15.37 -14.54
C VAL A 290 -45.92 -15.69 -13.37
N PHE A 291 -45.65 -15.15 -12.18
CA PHE A 291 -46.46 -15.39 -10.99
C PHE A 291 -47.89 -14.84 -11.15
N ARG A 292 -48.05 -13.65 -11.76
CA ARG A 292 -49.37 -13.09 -12.07
C ARG A 292 -50.13 -13.96 -13.08
N SER A 293 -49.43 -14.53 -14.07
CA SER A 293 -50.04 -15.42 -15.06
C SER A 293 -50.45 -16.79 -14.50
N SER A 294 -49.88 -17.22 -13.37
CA SER A 294 -50.24 -18.48 -12.70
C SER A 294 -51.39 -18.37 -11.69
N HIS A 295 -51.87 -17.16 -11.42
CA HIS A 295 -52.98 -16.88 -10.47
C HIS A 295 -54.21 -16.27 -11.14
N ASN A 296 -54.20 -16.14 -12.47
CA ASN A 296 -55.36 -15.88 -13.33
C ASN A 296 -55.70 -17.15 -14.09
#